data_AF-A0A1I5YQ11-F1
#
_entry.id   AF-A0A1I5YQ11-F1
#
_cell.length_a   1.000
_cell.length_b   1.000
_cell.length_c   1.000
_cell.angle_alpha   90.00
_cell.angle_beta   90.00
_cell.angle_gamma   90.00
#
_symmetry.space_group_name_H-M   'P 1'
#
loop_
_entity.id
_entity.type
_entity.pdbx_description
1 polymer ?
#
loop_
_entity_poly.entity_id
_entity_poly.type
_entity_poly.pdbx_seq_one_letter_code
_entity_poly.pdbx_strand_id
1 'polypeptide(L)' 'MSAAKPGSYKGLTEARKRANKKYNDRFVEIKVRVTPEKRSIIKEHAESMGESATAFINRAIDEAMARDQKTDPEK' A
#
# COMPACT_ATOMS: atom_id res chain seq x y z
N MET A 1 10.48 2.07 42.18
CA MET A 1 10.69 3.22 41.28
C MET A 1 11.58 2.76 40.12
N SER A 2 10.99 2.53 38.95
CA SER A 2 11.63 1.86 37.82
C SER A 2 12.60 2.81 37.11
N ALA A 3 13.90 2.52 37.17
CA ALA A 3 14.93 3.27 36.46
C ALA A 3 14.79 3.08 34.94
N ALA A 4 14.60 4.18 34.20
CA ALA A 4 14.57 4.15 32.75
C ALA A 4 15.98 3.84 32.19
N LYS A 5 16.07 2.89 31.25
CA LYS A 5 17.33 2.44 30.63
C LYS A 5 17.96 3.55 29.76
N PRO A 6 19.30 3.74 29.82
CA PRO A 6 20.00 4.66 28.93
C PRO A 6 20.00 4.10 27.49
N GLY A 7 19.39 4.82 26.56
CA GLY A 7 19.27 4.40 25.15
C GLY A 7 17.89 4.63 24.52
N SER A 8 16.88 5.02 25.30
CA SER A 8 15.58 5.42 24.77
C SER A 8 15.63 6.83 24.17
N TYR A 9 16.24 7.00 22.99
CA TYR A 9 16.05 8.21 22.20
C TYR A 9 14.59 8.24 21.71
N LYS A 10 13.80 9.17 22.25
CA LYS A 10 12.34 9.26 22.13
C LYS A 10 11.88 9.80 20.76
N GLY A 11 12.79 10.03 19.81
CA GLY A 11 12.51 10.59 18.49
C GLY A 11 13.11 9.77 17.34
N LEU A 12 12.68 10.00 16.10
CA LEU A 12 13.43 9.54 14.94
C LEU A 12 14.71 10.38 14.81
N THR A 13 15.87 9.73 14.67
CA THR A 13 17.11 10.44 14.31
C THR A 13 16.95 11.15 12.97
N GLU A 14 17.69 12.22 12.73
CA GLU A 14 17.63 12.97 11.45
C GLU A 14 17.91 12.07 10.24
N ALA A 15 18.82 11.12 10.38
CA ALA A 15 19.07 10.09 9.36
C ALA A 15 17.82 9.24 9.08
N ARG A 16 17.10 8.79 10.12
CA ARG A 16 15.87 8.01 9.98
C ARG A 16 14.73 8.83 9.38
N LYS A 17 14.62 10.13 9.73
CA LYS A 17 13.64 11.05 9.11
C LYS A 17 13.87 11.19 7.60
N ARG A 18 15.13 11.38 7.17
CA ARG A 18 15.49 11.50 5.75
C ARG A 18 15.23 10.21 4.98
N ALA A 19 15.53 9.05 5.57
CA ALA A 19 15.25 7.75 4.96
C ALA A 19 13.74 7.53 4.76
N ASN A 20 12.93 7.82 5.78
CA ASN A 20 11.47 7.73 5.68
C ASN A 20 10.90 8.67 4.62
N LYS A 21 11.38 9.91 4.57
CA LYS A 21 10.97 10.88 3.54
C LYS A 21 11.27 10.35 2.13
N LYS A 22 12.50 9.89 1.89
CA LYS A 22 12.91 9.34 0.59
C LYS A 22 12.11 8.11 0.16
N TYR A 23 11.66 7.30 1.12
CA TYR A 23 10.78 6.16 0.84
C TYR A 23 9.38 6.63 0.44
N ASN A 24 8.79 7.55 1.22
CA ASN A 24 7.44 8.06 0.96
C ASN A 24 7.36 8.87 -0.35
N ASP A 25 8.41 9.61 -0.72
CA ASP A 25 8.46 10.39 -1.96
C ASP A 25 8.35 9.52 -3.23
N ARG A 26 8.51 8.20 -3.14
CA ARG A 26 8.40 7.26 -4.26
C ARG A 26 6.96 6.83 -4.56
N PHE A 27 6.04 7.07 -3.64
CA PHE A 27 4.69 6.53 -3.72
C PHE A 27 3.66 7.66 -3.67
N VAL A 28 2.62 7.53 -4.48
CA VAL A 28 1.46 8.42 -4.45
C VAL A 28 0.30 7.65 -3.82
N GLU A 29 -0.38 8.24 -2.85
CA GLU A 29 -1.56 7.64 -2.24
C GLU A 29 -2.80 7.87 -3.10
N ILE A 30 -3.48 6.79 -3.50
CA ILE A 30 -4.78 6.85 -4.16
C ILE A 30 -5.86 6.54 -3.12
N LYS A 31 -6.77 7.50 -2.89
CA LYS A 31 -7.90 7.33 -1.98
C LYS A 31 -9.10 6.79 -2.74
N VAL A 32 -9.41 5.50 -2.53
CA VAL A 32 -10.59 4.85 -3.09
C VAL A 32 -11.69 4.79 -2.05
N ARG A 33 -12.91 5.19 -2.44
CA ARG A 33 -14.10 5.02 -1.59
C ARG A 33 -14.77 3.70 -1.93
N VAL A 34 -14.85 2.81 -0.94
CA VAL A 34 -15.54 1.52 -1.03
C VAL A 34 -16.45 1.34 0.18
N THR A 35 -17.45 0.47 0.06
CA THR A 35 -18.24 0.06 1.22
C THR A 35 -17.39 -0.81 2.16
N PRO A 36 -17.70 -0.85 3.47
CA PRO A 36 -16.97 -1.70 4.42
C PRO A 36 -16.98 -3.17 4.03
N GLU A 37 -18.12 -3.67 3.53
CA GLU A 37 -18.27 -5.06 3.06
C GLU A 37 -17.32 -5.35 1.89
N LYS A 38 -17.26 -4.47 0.88
CA LYS A 38 -16.34 -4.62 -0.24
C LYS A 38 -14.88 -4.60 0.19
N ARG A 39 -14.53 -3.79 1.20
CA ARG A 39 -13.17 -3.78 1.75
C ARG A 39 -12.79 -5.13 2.36
N SER A 40 -13.71 -5.77 3.10
CA SER A 40 -13.46 -7.10 3.68
C SER A 40 -13.28 -8.15 2.59
N ILE A 41 -14.17 -8.16 1.58
CA ILE A 41 -14.10 -9.09 0.44
C ILE A 41 -12.76 -8.96 -0.31
N ILE A 42 -12.33 -7.73 -0.60
CA ILE A 42 -11.05 -7.46 -1.26
C ILE A 42 -9.89 -8.00 -0.43
N LYS A 43 -9.93 -7.81 0.89
CA LYS A 43 -8.88 -8.27 1.79
C LYS A 43 -8.82 -9.80 1.84
N GLU A 44 -9.95 -10.47 2.02
CA GLU A 44 -10.03 -11.93 2.05
C GLU A 44 -9.57 -12.56 0.73
N HIS A 45 -9.94 -11.96 -0.40
CA HIS A 45 -9.48 -12.41 -1.72
C HIS A 45 -7.97 -12.25 -1.90
N ALA A 46 -7.40 -11.12 -1.47
CA ALA A 46 -5.96 -10.92 -1.52
C ALA A 46 -5.23 -11.95 -0.64
N GLU A 47 -5.74 -12.20 0.58
CA GLU A 47 -5.17 -13.17 1.51
C GLU A 47 -5.23 -14.61 0.96
N SER A 48 -6.33 -15.00 0.30
CA SER A 48 -6.44 -16.33 -0.31
C SER A 48 -5.48 -16.53 -1.49
N MET A 49 -5.12 -15.44 -2.18
CA MET A 49 -4.13 -15.40 -3.25
C MET A 49 -2.68 -15.26 -2.72
N GLY A 50 -2.49 -15.14 -1.41
CA GLY A 50 -1.18 -14.97 -0.78
C GLY A 50 -0.54 -13.60 -1.00
N GLU A 51 -1.35 -12.57 -1.33
CA GLU A 51 -0.90 -11.22 -1.62
C GLU A 51 -1.53 -10.18 -0.67
N SER A 52 -0.92 -8.99 -0.59
CA SER A 52 -1.52 -7.89 0.18
C SER A 52 -2.69 -7.27 -0.59
N ALA A 53 -3.68 -6.71 0.12
CA ALA A 53 -4.79 -5.99 -0.51
C ALA A 53 -4.32 -4.88 -1.47
N THR A 54 -3.22 -4.18 -1.14
CA THR A 54 -2.63 -3.17 -2.02
C THR A 54 -2.03 -3.77 -3.29
N ALA A 55 -1.30 -4.89 -3.17
CA ALA A 55 -0.74 -5.59 -4.32
C ALA A 55 -1.84 -6.10 -5.25
N PHE A 56 -2.90 -6.69 -4.68
CA PHE A 56 -4.08 -7.13 -5.42
C PHE A 56 -4.75 -5.97 -6.16
N ILE A 57 -4.95 -4.82 -5.51
CA ILE A 57 -5.55 -3.64 -6.15
C ILE A 57 -4.72 -3.17 -7.35
N ASN A 58 -3.40 -3.06 -7.21
CA ASN A 58 -2.54 -2.64 -8.30
C ASN A 58 -2.59 -3.66 -9.46
N ARG A 59 -2.49 -4.95 -9.16
CA ARG A 59 -2.59 -6.03 -10.15
C ARG A 59 -3.92 -5.99 -10.89
N ALA A 60 -5.03 -5.80 -10.19
CA ALA A 60 -6.35 -5.72 -10.80
C ALA A 60 -6.50 -4.51 -11.73
N ILE A 61 -5.90 -3.36 -11.38
CA ILE A 61 -5.87 -2.17 -12.24
C ILE A 61 -5.05 -2.45 -13.50
N ASP A 62 -3.85 -3.03 -13.37
CA ASP A 62 -2.98 -3.37 -14.50
C ASP A 62 -3.65 -4.37 -15.45
N GLU A 63 -4.26 -5.43 -14.91
CA GLU A 63 -5.01 -6.42 -15.68
C GLU A 63 -6.22 -5.82 -16.39
N ALA A 64 -6.96 -4.92 -15.74
CA ALA A 64 -8.10 -4.23 -16.34
C ALA A 64 -7.65 -3.33 -17.49
N MET A 65 -6.62 -2.48 -17.29
CA MET A 65 -6.07 -1.63 -18.35
C MET A 65 -5.55 -2.44 -19.54
N ALA A 66 -4.87 -3.56 -19.27
CA ALA A 66 -4.35 -4.44 -20.32
C ALA A 66 -5.48 -5.16 -21.09
N ARG A 67 -6.58 -5.50 -20.42
CA ARG A 67 -7.76 -6.07 -21.07
C ARG A 67 -8.44 -5.06 -21.97
N ASP A 68 -8.65 -3.84 -21.47
CA ASP A 68 -9.31 -2.76 -22.20
C ASP A 68 -8.52 -2.39 -23.47
N GLN A 69 -7.18 -2.34 -23.39
CA GLN A 69 -6.30 -2.13 -24.56
C GLN A 69 -6.40 -3.24 -25.62
N LYS A 70 -6.67 -4.48 -25.22
CA LYS A 70 -6.79 -5.62 -26.16
C LYS A 70 -8.17 -5.68 -26.81
N THR A 71 -9.19 -5.17 -26.15
CA THR A 71 -10.57 -5.13 -26.66
C THR A 71 -10.84 -3.94 -27.58
N ASP A 72 -9.89 -3.02 -27.75
CA ASP A 72 -10.01 -1.83 -28.60
C ASP A 72 -9.06 -1.92 -29.83
N PRO A 73 -9.24 -2.88 -30.78
CA PRO A 73 -8.39 -2.99 -31.97
C PRO A 73 -8.71 -1.96 -33.07
N GLU A 74 -9.62 -1.00 -32.86
CA GLU A 74 -10.08 -0.04 -33.88
C GLU A 74 -9.94 1.44 -33.48
N LYS A 75 -8.83 1.81 -32.83
CA LYS A 75 -8.35 3.19 -32.81
C LYS A 75 -6.96 3.33 -33.42
#